data_AF-A0A923W4D7-F1
#
_entry.id   AF-A0A923W4D7-F1
#
_cell.length_a   1.000
_cell.length_b   1.000
_cell.length_c   1.000
_cell.angle_alpha   90.00
_cell.angle_beta   90.00
_cell.angle_gamma   90.00
#
_symmetry.space_group_name_H-M   'P 1'
#
loop_
_entity.id
_entity.type
_entity.pdbx_description
1 polymer ?
#
loop_
_entity_poly.entity_id
_entity_poly.type
_entity_poly.pdbx_seq_one_letter_code
_entity_poly.pdbx_strand_id
1 'polypeptide(L)' 'MQADKLRASKVPVERVIYRSVMLEFIKMIHLISEALLAHAGAEHALHQAFHMQPP' A
#
# COMPACT_ATOMS: atom_id res chain seq x y z
N MET A 1 -0.32 -1.00 -14.91
CA MET A 1 0.08 -0.08 -15.99
C MET A 1 1.12 0.97 -15.58
N GLN A 2 1.17 1.46 -14.33
CA GLN A 2 2.27 2.34 -13.85
C GLN A 2 3.32 1.58 -13.04
N ALA A 3 2.90 0.75 -12.08
CA ALA A 3 3.81 -0.14 -11.33
C ALA A 3 4.62 -1.07 -12.26
N ASP A 4 3.99 -1.60 -13.31
CA ASP A 4 4.67 -2.46 -14.29
C ASP A 4 5.76 -1.70 -15.07
N LYS A 5 5.51 -0.42 -15.40
CA LYS A 5 6.51 0.44 -16.05
C LYS A 5 7.69 0.72 -15.13
N LEU A 6 7.44 1.01 -13.86
CA LEU A 6 8.50 1.23 -12.87
C LEU A 6 9.36 -0.03 -12.68
N ARG A 7 8.74 -1.21 -12.62
CA ARG A 7 9.44 -2.50 -12.56
C ARG A 7 10.29 -2.75 -13.81
N ALA A 8 9.78 -2.44 -15.00
CA ALA A 8 10.54 -2.56 -16.24
C ALA A 8 11.80 -1.65 -16.23
N SER A 9 11.72 -0.50 -15.57
CA SER A 9 12.87 0.40 -15.34
C SER A 9 13.75 0.01 -14.15
N LYS A 10 13.58 -1.20 -13.58
CA LYS A 10 14.32 -1.73 -12.43
C LYS A 10 14.16 -0.93 -11.13
N VAL A 11 13.12 -0.11 -11.03
CA VAL A 11 12.75 0.51 -9.75
C VAL A 11 12.10 -0.57 -8.87
N PRO A 12 12.57 -0.78 -7.63
CA PRO A 12 11.91 -1.69 -6.69
C PRO A 12 10.47 -1.21 -6.44
N VAL A 13 9.48 -2.09 -6.66
CA VAL A 13 8.07 -1.75 -6.50
C VAL A 13 7.32 -2.89 -5.82
N GLU A 14 6.86 -2.60 -4.61
CA GLU A 14 5.81 -3.37 -3.93
C GLU A 14 4.44 -2.82 -4.34
N ARG A 15 3.51 -3.71 -4.71
CA ARG A 15 2.14 -3.31 -5.08
C ARG A 15 1.15 -4.34 -4.56
N VAL A 16 0.16 -3.86 -3.83
CA VAL A 16 -1.01 -4.62 -3.38
C VAL A 16 -2.25 -4.11 -4.11
N ILE A 17 -3.17 -5.01 -4.48
CA ILE A 17 -4.42 -4.67 -5.15
C ILE A 17 -5.57 -5.13 -4.25
N TYR A 18 -6.32 -4.17 -3.73
CA TYR A 18 -7.56 -4.40 -2.99
C TYR A 18 -8.71 -4.49 -3.99
N ARG A 19 -9.43 -5.60 -3.99
CA ARG A 19 -10.59 -5.86 -4.87
C ARG A 19 -11.88 -5.57 -4.11
N SER A 20 -12.96 -5.30 -4.84
CA SER A 20 -14.31 -5.10 -4.28
C SER A 20 -14.45 -3.92 -3.30
N VAL A 21 -13.53 -2.96 -3.40
CA VAL A 21 -13.56 -1.70 -2.66
C VAL A 21 -13.81 -0.54 -3.62
N MET A 22 -14.41 0.53 -3.12
CA MET A 22 -14.59 1.75 -3.90
C MET A 22 -13.29 2.55 -4.03
N LEU A 23 -13.26 3.49 -4.98
CA LEU A 23 -12.18 4.44 -5.09
C LEU A 23 -12.03 5.23 -3.78
N GLU A 24 -10.78 5.53 -3.41
CA GLU A 24 -10.44 6.27 -2.19
C GLU A 24 -10.87 5.61 -0.87
N PHE A 25 -11.21 4.31 -0.87
CA PHE A 25 -11.62 3.58 0.34
C PHE A 25 -10.61 3.68 1.50
N ILE A 26 -9.33 3.95 1.21
CA ILE A 26 -8.27 4.14 2.21
C ILE A 26 -8.61 5.23 3.25
N LYS A 27 -9.50 6.18 2.94
CA LYS A 27 -9.96 7.21 3.89
C LYS A 27 -10.99 6.71 4.90
N MET A 28 -11.50 5.49 4.73
CA MET A 28 -12.67 4.94 5.45
C MET A 28 -12.29 3.99 6.60
N ILE A 29 -11.22 4.29 7.34
CA ILE A 29 -10.62 3.40 8.36
C ILE A 29 -11.57 3.00 9.50
N HIS A 30 -12.60 3.80 9.76
CA HIS A 30 -13.62 3.52 10.79
C HIS A 30 -14.88 2.84 10.23
N LEU A 31 -14.94 2.61 8.91
CA LEU A 31 -16.14 2.08 8.24
C LEU A 31 -15.94 0.68 7.68
N ILE A 32 -14.74 0.37 7.16
CA ILE A 32 -14.44 -0.95 6.56
C ILE A 32 -13.06 -1.44 6.97
N SER A 33 -12.93 -2.75 7.14
CA SER A 33 -11.68 -3.39 7.58
C SER A 33 -10.58 -3.31 6.53
N GLU A 34 -10.93 -3.31 5.24
CA GLU A 34 -9.97 -3.20 4.14
C GLU A 34 -9.16 -1.91 4.21
N ALA A 35 -9.77 -0.80 4.64
CA ALA A 35 -9.08 0.48 4.79
C ALA A 35 -8.00 0.39 5.88
N LEU A 36 -8.30 -0.22 7.02
CA LEU A 36 -7.33 -0.43 8.10
C LEU A 36 -6.15 -1.29 7.64
N LEU A 37 -6.45 -2.39 6.93
CA LEU A 37 -5.42 -3.27 6.37
C LEU A 37 -4.54 -2.55 5.34
N ALA A 38 -5.14 -1.71 4.50
CA ALA A 38 -4.40 -0.91 3.52
C ALA A 38 -3.44 0.10 4.17
N HIS A 39 -3.86 0.75 5.28
CA HIS A 39 -2.98 1.62 6.06
C HIS A 39 -1.83 0.85 6.69
N ALA A 40 -2.12 -0.24 7.40
CA ALA A 40 -1.08 -1.04 8.05
C ALA A 40 -0.07 -1.61 7.03
N GLY A 41 -0.55 -2.05 5.86
CA GLY A 41 0.34 -2.48 4.77
C GLY A 41 1.22 -1.36 4.23
N ALA A 42 0.66 -0.15 4.05
CA ALA A 42 1.42 1.01 3.58
C ALA A 42 2.46 1.47 4.62
N GLU A 43 2.08 1.49 5.90
CA GLU A 43 2.99 1.75 7.02
C GLU A 43 4.16 0.76 7.02
N HIS A 44 3.86 -0.54 6.95
CA HIS A 44 4.90 -1.57 6.93
C HIS A 44 5.87 -1.41 5.74
N ALA A 45 5.35 -1.12 4.54
CA ALA A 45 6.17 -0.90 3.36
C ALA A 45 7.05 0.35 3.50
N LEU A 46 6.54 1.43 4.11
CA LEU A 46 7.32 2.62 4.42
C LEU A 46 8.45 2.30 5.42
N HIS A 47 8.14 1.58 6.49
CA HIS A 47 9.15 1.17 7.46
C HIS A 47 10.28 0.38 6.83
N GLN A 48 9.95 -0.58 5.97
CA GLN A 48 10.95 -1.35 5.23
C GLN A 48 11.77 -0.47 4.27
N ALA A 49 11.12 0.40 3.51
CA ALA A 49 11.79 1.25 2.51
C ALA A 49 12.75 2.27 3.14
N PHE A 50 12.43 2.78 4.32
CA PHE A 50 13.22 3.80 5.03
C PHE A 50 14.07 3.23 6.17
N HIS A 51 14.12 1.91 6.33
CA HIS A 51 14.82 1.25 7.45
C HIS A 51 14.40 1.79 8.83
N MET A 52 13.13 2.17 8.99
CA MET A 52 12.60 2.68 10.25
C MET A 52 12.29 1.51 11.17
N GLN A 53 12.86 1.51 12.39
CA GLN A 53 12.43 0.56 13.41
C GLN A 53 10.93 0.74 13.68
N PRO A 54 10.13 -0.34 13.68
CA PRO A 54 8.75 -0.25 14.11
C PRO A 54 8.70 0.18 15.59
N PRO A 55 7.62 0.87 16.01
CA PRO A 55 7.42 1.23 17.42
C PRO A 55 7.42 0.00 18.36
#